data_AF-A0A1V9Y6P9-F1
#
_entry.id   AF-A0A1V9Y6P9-F1
#
_cell.length_a   1.000
_cell.length_b   1.000
_cell.length_c   1.000
_cell.angle_alpha   90.00
_cell.angle_beta   90.00
_cell.angle_gamma   90.00
#
_symmetry.space_group_name_H-M   'P 1'
#
loop_
_entity.id
_entity.type
_entity.pdbx_description
1 polymer ?
#
loop_
_entity_poly.entity_id
_entity_poly.type
_entity_poly.pdbx_seq_one_letter_code
_entity_poly.pdbx_strand_id
1 'polypeptide(L)'
;MLVTWKDPFVAVNGIVAILVIYCSIASPWKYTRVSGPCSSNWLDVRNPNGVPVCCDDTFQPPCYIGMDELHSVTRGQGAWIMPMVAVLINFGLTMFLPNVTPRHMTALYNRIGLYFVLMVYRTAILYGAFNIVEQAIFPAESSCWYSRLRKNKRCINSFDHADHIVLYMTHFLAISCFEWKILRREKTHLLKRRCLSAWLLCVMFLSIYAIYHTAYSFHSRWENLVGMVLAQIFVMLPLYLLSENHWATRGLGIDLFLSKPLEKL
;
A
#
# COMPACT_ATOMS: atom_id res chain seq x y z
N MET A 1 0.92 -13.66 24.23
CA MET A 1 0.13 -12.70 23.42
C MET A 1 -0.63 -13.53 22.40
N LEU A 2 -1.92 -13.82 22.62
CA LEU A 2 -2.70 -14.63 21.68
C LEU A 2 -2.94 -13.79 20.42
N VAL A 3 -2.43 -14.27 19.28
CA VAL A 3 -2.64 -13.64 17.98
C VAL A 3 -4.13 -13.68 17.67
N THR A 4 -4.81 -12.54 17.81
CA THR A 4 -6.22 -12.44 17.48
C THR A 4 -6.35 -12.04 16.01
N TRP A 5 -6.73 -12.99 15.17
CA TRP A 5 -7.08 -12.75 13.75
C TRP A 5 -8.26 -11.77 13.55
N LYS A 6 -8.84 -11.27 14.65
CA LYS A 6 -9.86 -10.21 14.68
C LYS A 6 -9.27 -8.80 14.54
N ASP A 7 -7.96 -8.64 14.77
CA ASP A 7 -7.26 -7.37 14.56
C ASP A 7 -6.93 -7.17 13.07
N PRO A 8 -7.29 -6.02 12.48
CA PRO A 8 -7.09 -5.78 11.06
C PRO A 8 -5.61 -5.79 10.65
N PHE A 9 -4.68 -5.30 11.48
CA PHE A 9 -3.25 -5.34 11.16
C PHE A 9 -2.76 -6.77 11.09
N VAL A 10 -3.13 -7.61 12.06
CA VAL A 10 -2.73 -9.02 12.10
C VAL A 10 -3.28 -9.78 10.89
N ALA A 11 -4.58 -9.64 10.62
CA ALA A 11 -5.22 -10.34 9.52
C ALA A 11 -4.66 -9.92 8.15
N VAL A 12 -4.56 -8.61 7.90
CA VAL A 12 -4.05 -8.08 6.63
C VAL A 12 -2.58 -8.45 6.44
N ASN A 13 -1.75 -8.30 7.48
CA ASN A 13 -0.33 -8.68 7.39
C ASN A 13 -0.15 -10.18 7.12
N GLY A 14 -0.95 -11.03 7.76
CA GLY A 14 -0.93 -12.47 7.51
C GLY A 14 -1.30 -12.80 6.06
N ILE A 15 -2.37 -12.19 5.53
CA ILE A 15 -2.80 -12.39 4.14
C ILE A 15 -1.72 -11.92 3.15
N VAL A 16 -1.19 -10.70 3.34
CA VAL A 16 -0.13 -10.15 2.48
C VAL A 16 1.12 -11.02 2.53
N ALA A 17 1.52 -11.52 3.71
CA ALA A 17 2.69 -12.39 3.84
C ALA A 17 2.51 -13.71 3.08
N ILE A 18 1.37 -14.39 3.27
CA ILE A 18 1.06 -15.64 2.56
C ILE A 18 1.08 -15.40 1.04
N LEU A 19 0.45 -14.32 0.59
CA LEU A 19 0.33 -13.95 -0.81
C LEU A 19 1.70 -13.63 -1.43
N VAL A 20 2.50 -12.80 -0.77
CA VAL A 20 3.85 -12.42 -1.25
C VAL A 20 4.75 -13.66 -1.32
N ILE A 21 4.71 -14.54 -0.32
CA ILE A 21 5.48 -15.79 -0.31
C ILE A 21 5.01 -16.70 -1.44
N TYR A 22 3.70 -16.88 -1.60
CA TYR A 22 3.12 -17.67 -2.69
C TYR A 22 3.55 -17.15 -4.06
N CYS A 23 3.36 -15.86 -4.34
CA CYS A 23 3.75 -15.23 -5.60
C CYS A 23 5.26 -15.38 -5.85
N SER A 24 6.07 -15.18 -4.82
CA SER A 24 7.51 -15.37 -4.91
C SER A 24 7.87 -16.80 -5.31
N ILE A 25 7.18 -17.81 -4.79
CA ILE A 25 7.45 -19.21 -5.15
C ILE A 25 6.93 -19.53 -6.56
N ALA A 26 5.67 -19.18 -6.85
CA ALA A 26 4.97 -19.54 -8.08
C ALA A 26 5.51 -18.84 -9.33
N SER A 27 5.86 -17.55 -9.22
CA SER A 27 6.38 -16.75 -10.32
C SER A 27 7.57 -15.89 -9.84
N PRO A 28 8.79 -16.44 -9.80
CA PRO A 28 9.99 -15.67 -9.43
C PRO A 28 10.37 -14.53 -10.37
N TRP A 29 9.79 -14.53 -11.57
CA TRP A 29 10.29 -13.80 -12.73
C TRP A 29 9.42 -12.59 -13.03
N LYS A 30 10.00 -11.60 -13.72
CA LYS A 30 9.35 -10.33 -14.00
C LYS A 30 9.03 -10.16 -15.48
N TYR A 31 7.88 -9.58 -15.74
CA TYR A 31 7.53 -8.99 -17.02
C TYR A 31 7.97 -7.52 -17.05
N THR A 32 8.40 -7.05 -18.22
CA THR A 32 8.78 -5.64 -18.41
C THR A 32 7.96 -4.99 -19.49
N ARG A 33 7.62 -3.71 -19.28
CA ARG A 33 6.88 -2.93 -20.27
C ARG A 33 7.81 -2.56 -21.43
N VAL A 34 7.36 -2.83 -22.65
CA VAL A 34 8.08 -2.56 -23.89
C VAL A 34 7.25 -1.71 -24.84
N SER A 35 7.90 -1.08 -25.81
CA SER A 35 7.23 -0.44 -26.94
C SER A 35 6.78 -1.52 -27.92
N GLY A 36 5.55 -1.41 -28.40
CA GLY A 36 4.94 -2.39 -29.30
C GLY A 36 3.67 -1.86 -29.93
N PRO A 37 2.95 -2.70 -30.70
CA PRO A 37 1.78 -2.28 -31.47
C PRO A 37 0.55 -1.97 -30.60
N CYS A 38 0.46 -2.54 -29.40
CA CYS A 38 -0.68 -2.35 -28.50
C CYS A 38 -0.52 -1.16 -27.56
N SER A 39 -1.57 -0.81 -26.82
CA SER A 39 -1.51 0.24 -25.79
C SER A 39 -0.63 -0.17 -24.59
N SER A 40 -0.65 -1.46 -24.25
CA SER A 40 0.05 -2.06 -23.12
C SER A 40 0.76 -3.35 -23.55
N ASN A 41 2.06 -3.22 -23.87
CA ASN A 41 2.89 -4.36 -24.29
C ASN A 41 3.86 -4.76 -23.19
N TRP A 42 3.94 -6.07 -22.91
CA TRP A 42 4.77 -6.64 -21.87
C TRP A 42 5.60 -7.80 -22.39
N LEU A 43 6.83 -7.95 -21.89
CA LEU A 43 7.76 -8.97 -22.35
C LEU A 43 8.26 -9.81 -21.17
N ASP A 44 8.23 -11.14 -21.33
CA ASP A 44 8.92 -12.06 -20.41
C ASP A 44 10.42 -12.01 -20.69
N VAL A 45 11.18 -11.54 -19.72
CA VAL A 45 12.63 -11.32 -19.83
C VAL A 45 13.41 -12.64 -20.06
N ARG A 46 12.83 -13.79 -19.69
CA ARG A 46 13.48 -15.11 -19.80
C ARG A 46 13.46 -15.69 -21.20
N ASN A 47 12.58 -15.20 -22.07
CA ASN A 47 12.43 -15.74 -23.41
C ASN A 47 12.93 -14.71 -24.45
N PRO A 48 14.20 -14.81 -24.89
CA PRO A 48 14.78 -13.92 -25.91
C PRO A 48 14.01 -13.93 -27.23
N ASN A 49 13.32 -15.04 -27.51
CA ASN A 49 12.51 -15.23 -28.71
C ASN A 49 11.01 -14.97 -28.43
N GLY A 50 10.68 -14.45 -27.24
CA GLY A 50 9.31 -14.20 -26.81
C GLY A 50 8.71 -13.01 -27.56
N VAL A 51 7.50 -13.20 -28.08
CA VAL A 51 6.70 -12.11 -28.64
C VAL A 51 6.14 -11.28 -27.47
N PRO A 52 6.14 -9.94 -27.54
CA PRO A 52 5.47 -9.10 -26.56
C PRO A 52 3.99 -9.49 -26.39
N VAL A 53 3.55 -9.65 -25.15
CA VAL A 53 2.16 -9.89 -24.77
C VAL A 53 1.40 -8.57 -24.80
N CYS A 54 0.27 -8.57 -25.50
CA CYS A 54 -0.65 -7.45 -25.62
C CYS A 54 -1.79 -7.58 -24.59
N CYS A 55 -1.93 -6.59 -23.71
CA CYS A 55 -2.94 -6.61 -22.64
C CYS A 55 -4.28 -5.94 -23.01
N ASP A 56 -4.52 -5.60 -24.28
CA ASP A 56 -5.74 -4.90 -24.68
C ASP A 56 -7.00 -5.81 -24.52
N ASP A 57 -6.88 -7.12 -24.81
CA ASP A 57 -8.00 -8.09 -24.75
C ASP A 57 -7.67 -9.38 -23.97
N THR A 58 -6.50 -9.48 -23.33
CA THR A 58 -6.08 -10.72 -22.65
C THR A 58 -6.10 -10.57 -21.14
N PHE A 59 -6.57 -11.63 -20.45
CA PHE A 59 -6.58 -11.71 -18.98
C PHE A 59 -5.53 -12.69 -18.44
N GLN A 60 -4.59 -13.09 -19.28
CA GLN A 60 -3.50 -13.97 -18.90
C GLN A 60 -2.31 -13.15 -18.39
N PRO A 61 -1.56 -13.65 -17.37
CA PRO A 61 -0.39 -12.96 -16.87
C PRO A 61 0.55 -12.53 -18.00
N PRO A 62 1.03 -11.28 -18.01
CA PRO A 62 0.98 -10.30 -16.92
C PRO A 62 -0.30 -9.44 -16.85
N CYS A 63 -1.23 -9.64 -17.78
CA CYS A 63 -2.47 -8.88 -17.90
C CYS A 63 -3.52 -9.36 -16.89
N TYR A 64 -4.31 -8.44 -16.36
CA TYR A 64 -5.36 -8.75 -15.38
C TYR A 64 -6.54 -7.78 -15.49
N ILE A 65 -7.69 -8.21 -14.98
CA ILE A 65 -8.94 -7.45 -15.06
C ILE A 65 -8.80 -6.13 -14.31
N GLY A 66 -9.11 -5.02 -14.98
CA GLY A 66 -9.03 -3.69 -14.37
C GLY A 66 -7.61 -3.18 -14.18
N MET A 67 -6.62 -3.69 -14.93
CA MET A 67 -5.23 -3.27 -14.84
C MET A 67 -5.04 -1.76 -15.04
N ASP A 68 -5.66 -1.20 -16.08
CA ASP A 68 -5.52 0.22 -16.40
C ASP A 68 -6.29 1.11 -15.41
N GLU A 69 -7.49 0.70 -14.99
CA GLU A 69 -8.29 1.41 -13.99
C GLU A 69 -7.60 1.42 -12.64
N LEU A 70 -7.15 0.25 -12.17
CA LEU A 70 -6.45 0.12 -10.89
C LEU A 70 -5.20 1.00 -10.89
N HIS A 71 -4.42 0.92 -11.97
CA HIS A 71 -3.20 1.70 -12.12
C HIS A 71 -3.47 3.21 -12.23
N SER A 72 -4.56 3.62 -12.87
CA SER A 72 -5.00 5.02 -12.94
C SER A 72 -5.42 5.53 -11.55
N VAL A 73 -6.24 4.75 -10.84
CA VAL A 73 -6.76 5.11 -9.51
C VAL A 73 -5.67 5.10 -8.43
N THR A 74 -4.67 4.23 -8.54
CA THR A 74 -3.59 4.13 -7.56
C THR A 74 -2.37 4.98 -7.92
N ARG A 75 -2.48 5.88 -8.91
CA ARG A 75 -1.42 6.83 -9.29
C ARG A 75 -1.84 8.27 -9.05
N GLY A 76 -0.82 9.14 -8.95
CA GLY A 76 -1.02 10.58 -8.82
C GLY A 76 -1.92 10.95 -7.65
N GLN A 77 -2.98 11.71 -7.92
CA GLN A 77 -3.92 12.19 -6.90
C GLN A 77 -4.72 11.06 -6.24
N GLY A 78 -5.06 10.00 -6.98
CA GLY A 78 -5.86 8.90 -6.46
C GLY A 78 -5.15 8.13 -5.34
N ALA A 79 -3.82 7.99 -5.44
CA ALA A 79 -2.98 7.38 -4.40
C ALA A 79 -3.04 8.11 -3.05
N TRP A 80 -3.25 9.43 -3.09
CA TRP A 80 -3.36 10.25 -1.89
C TRP A 80 -4.78 10.23 -1.33
N ILE A 81 -5.79 10.40 -2.20
CA ILE A 81 -7.16 10.63 -1.74
C ILE A 81 -7.82 9.34 -1.25
N MET A 82 -7.69 8.24 -2.00
CA MET A 82 -8.36 6.95 -1.73
C MET A 82 -8.25 6.48 -0.26
N PRO A 83 -7.04 6.38 0.33
CA PRO A 83 -6.92 5.94 1.73
C PRO A 83 -7.42 6.96 2.75
N MET A 84 -7.49 8.25 2.38
CA MET A 84 -7.96 9.32 3.27
C MET A 84 -9.47 9.50 3.26
N VAL A 85 -10.20 8.97 2.26
CA VAL A 85 -11.66 9.18 2.11
C VAL A 85 -12.43 8.95 3.41
N ALA A 86 -12.12 7.89 4.16
CA ALA A 86 -12.82 7.62 5.42
C ALA A 86 -12.63 8.74 6.46
N VAL A 87 -11.43 9.30 6.57
CA VAL A 87 -11.14 10.45 7.45
C VAL A 87 -11.70 11.75 6.91
N LEU A 88 -11.65 11.97 5.60
CA LEU A 88 -12.20 13.18 4.99
C LEU A 88 -13.73 13.23 5.13
N ILE A 89 -14.42 12.09 4.98
CA ILE A 89 -15.86 11.98 5.24
C ILE A 89 -16.12 12.19 6.74
N ASN A 90 -15.32 11.58 7.62
CA ASN A 90 -15.42 11.84 9.06
C ASN A 90 -15.27 13.34 9.35
N PHE A 91 -14.28 13.99 8.74
CA PHE A 91 -13.99 15.41 8.89
C PHE A 91 -15.16 16.28 8.44
N GLY A 92 -15.63 16.07 7.21
CA GLY A 92 -16.77 16.82 6.66
C GLY A 92 -18.01 16.67 7.53
N LEU A 93 -18.38 15.45 7.91
CA LEU A 93 -19.54 15.21 8.77
C LEU A 93 -19.41 15.84 10.16
N THR A 94 -18.20 16.02 10.66
CA THR A 94 -17.96 16.59 12.00
C THR A 94 -17.88 18.11 12.00
N MET A 95 -17.36 18.72 10.92
CA MET A 95 -17.21 20.17 10.82
C MET A 95 -18.55 20.90 10.75
N PHE A 96 -19.60 20.25 10.25
CA PHE A 96 -20.95 20.82 10.14
C PHE A 96 -21.87 20.47 11.33
N LEU A 97 -21.35 19.82 12.38
CA LEU A 97 -22.14 19.58 13.60
C LEU A 97 -22.16 20.84 14.47
N PRO A 98 -23.31 21.22 15.05
CA PRO A 98 -23.45 22.47 15.81
C PRO A 98 -22.67 22.51 17.13
N ASN A 99 -22.23 21.37 17.66
CA ASN A 99 -21.48 21.26 18.91
C ASN A 99 -20.26 20.35 18.74
N VAL A 100 -19.12 20.92 18.34
CA VAL A 100 -17.85 20.19 18.21
C VAL A 100 -16.94 20.53 19.39
N THR A 101 -16.49 19.50 20.11
CA THR A 101 -15.52 19.70 21.20
C THR A 101 -14.11 19.93 20.64
N PRO A 102 -13.25 20.76 21.28
CA PRO A 102 -11.87 20.98 20.83
C PRO A 102 -11.08 19.69 20.67
N ARG A 103 -11.29 18.72 21.57
CA ARG A 103 -10.64 17.41 21.53
C ARG A 103 -10.99 16.62 20.27
N HIS A 104 -12.25 16.70 19.81
CA HIS A 104 -12.69 16.05 18.59
C HIS A 104 -11.92 16.58 17.38
N MET A 105 -11.73 17.90 17.30
CA MET A 105 -10.94 18.53 16.24
C MET A 105 -9.47 18.16 16.32
N THR A 106 -8.86 18.19 17.51
CA THR A 106 -7.46 17.80 17.69
C THR A 106 -7.21 16.36 17.28
N ALA A 107 -8.07 15.42 17.68
CA ALA A 107 -7.94 14.01 17.30
C ALA A 107 -7.98 13.80 15.78
N LEU A 108 -8.86 14.54 15.11
CA LEU A 108 -9.00 14.51 13.66
C LEU A 108 -7.78 15.10 12.93
N TYR A 109 -7.26 16.25 13.39
CA TYR A 109 -6.04 16.83 12.86
C TYR A 109 -4.82 15.92 13.09
N ASN A 110 -4.73 15.27 14.25
CA ASN A 110 -3.66 14.30 14.53
C ASN A 110 -3.72 13.11 13.55
N ARG A 111 -4.92 12.61 13.21
CA ARG A 111 -5.09 11.54 12.21
C ARG A 111 -4.67 11.99 10.82
N ILE A 112 -5.17 13.15 10.36
CA ILE A 112 -4.80 13.72 9.06
C ILE A 112 -3.29 13.97 8.99
N GLY A 113 -2.72 14.56 10.04
CA GLY A 113 -1.29 14.81 10.17
C GLY A 113 -0.47 13.53 10.13
N LEU A 114 -0.87 12.49 10.86
CA LEU A 114 -0.22 11.17 10.84
C LEU A 114 -0.23 10.59 9.43
N TYR A 115 -1.36 10.62 8.72
CA TYR A 115 -1.47 10.07 7.38
C TYR A 115 -0.66 10.86 6.37
N PHE A 116 -0.69 12.17 6.46
CA PHE A 116 0.16 13.03 5.64
C PHE A 116 1.64 12.73 5.87
N VAL A 117 2.09 12.63 7.12
CA VAL A 117 3.46 12.28 7.47
C VAL A 117 3.85 10.90 6.95
N LEU A 118 2.98 9.89 7.09
CA LEU A 118 3.20 8.56 6.51
C LEU A 118 3.33 8.61 4.99
N MET A 119 2.50 9.43 4.34
CA MET A 119 2.51 9.55 2.89
C MET A 119 3.80 10.19 2.37
N VAL A 120 4.24 11.26 3.03
CA VAL A 120 5.50 11.93 2.78
C VAL A 120 6.68 11.02 3.10
N TYR A 121 6.65 10.33 4.24
CA TYR A 121 7.69 9.37 4.64
C TYR A 121 7.92 8.31 3.57
N ARG A 122 6.85 7.71 3.05
CA ARG A 122 6.96 6.75 1.94
C ARG A 122 7.62 7.40 0.72
N THR A 123 7.16 8.59 0.32
CA THR A 123 7.59 9.22 -0.94
C THR A 123 9.05 9.72 -0.86
N ALA A 124 9.43 10.34 0.25
CA ALA A 124 10.75 10.93 0.40
C ALA A 124 11.80 9.90 0.84
N ILE A 125 11.47 9.07 1.83
CA ILE A 125 12.44 8.17 2.47
C ILE A 125 12.38 6.79 1.81
N LEU A 126 11.23 6.12 1.84
CA LEU A 126 11.16 4.74 1.32
C LEU A 126 11.34 4.67 -0.20
N TYR A 127 10.87 5.68 -0.95
CA TYR A 127 11.06 5.73 -2.39
C TYR A 127 12.34 6.49 -2.77
N GLY A 128 12.46 7.75 -2.34
CA GLY A 128 13.60 8.60 -2.72
C GLY A 128 14.94 8.06 -2.23
N ALA A 129 15.09 7.85 -0.91
CA ALA A 129 16.37 7.45 -0.33
C ALA A 129 16.76 6.01 -0.71
N PHE A 130 15.81 5.05 -0.68
CA PHE A 130 16.15 3.66 -1.03
C PHE A 130 16.46 3.50 -2.51
N ASN A 131 15.80 4.22 -3.42
CA ASN A 131 16.17 4.19 -4.84
C ASN A 131 17.61 4.68 -5.08
N ILE A 132 18.08 5.68 -4.32
CA ILE A 132 19.48 6.14 -4.38
C ILE A 132 20.43 5.05 -3.89
N VAL A 133 20.13 4.44 -2.74
CA VAL A 133 20.94 3.37 -2.15
C VAL A 133 20.99 2.14 -3.08
N GLU A 134 19.85 1.78 -3.67
CA GLU A 134 19.74 0.66 -4.60
C GLU A 134 20.55 0.88 -5.86
N GLN A 135 20.48 2.06 -6.47
CA GLN A 135 21.30 2.38 -7.63
C GLN A 135 22.80 2.34 -7.34
N ALA A 136 23.20 2.61 -6.09
CA ALA A 136 24.60 2.52 -5.67
C ALA A 136 25.06 1.08 -5.44
N ILE A 137 24.21 0.20 -4.89
CA ILE A 137 24.57 -1.18 -4.53
C ILE A 137 24.34 -2.16 -5.68
N PHE A 138 23.27 -1.97 -6.44
CA PHE A 138 22.82 -2.86 -7.52
C PHE A 138 22.74 -2.08 -8.83
N PRO A 139 23.90 -1.71 -9.43
CA PRO A 139 23.90 -0.99 -10.68
C PRO A 139 23.23 -1.81 -11.79
N ALA A 140 22.54 -1.13 -12.70
CA ALA A 140 21.91 -1.76 -13.84
C ALA A 140 22.96 -2.43 -14.74
N GLU A 141 22.60 -3.58 -15.31
CA GLU A 141 23.44 -4.22 -16.32
C GLU A 141 23.65 -3.30 -17.52
N SER A 142 24.89 -3.27 -18.03
CA SER A 142 25.30 -2.40 -19.14
C SER A 142 24.69 -2.81 -20.48
N SER A 143 24.30 -4.08 -20.65
CA SER A 143 23.78 -4.60 -21.91
C SER A 143 22.80 -5.75 -21.70
N CYS A 144 21.65 -5.71 -22.36
CA CYS A 144 20.65 -6.77 -22.37
C CYS A 144 19.93 -6.79 -23.72
N TRP A 145 19.45 -7.99 -24.10
CA TRP A 145 18.87 -8.25 -25.42
C TRP A 145 17.60 -7.43 -25.69
N TYR A 146 16.77 -7.21 -24.66
CA TYR A 146 15.49 -6.49 -24.75
C TYR A 146 15.62 -4.97 -24.59
N SER A 147 16.83 -4.43 -24.33
CA SER A 147 17.04 -2.98 -24.12
C SER A 147 16.45 -2.13 -25.24
N ARG A 148 16.63 -2.57 -26.50
CA ARG A 148 16.17 -1.86 -27.71
C ARG A 148 14.65 -1.74 -27.79
N LEU A 149 13.91 -2.64 -27.15
CA LEU A 149 12.45 -2.65 -27.13
C LEU A 149 11.87 -1.73 -26.06
N ARG A 150 12.70 -1.23 -25.12
CA ARG A 150 12.25 -0.31 -24.07
C ARG A 150 12.42 1.14 -24.49
N LYS A 151 11.46 1.99 -24.12
CA LYS A 151 11.48 3.45 -24.38
C LYS A 151 12.79 4.14 -23.99
N ASN A 152 13.38 3.72 -22.87
CA ASN A 152 14.60 4.34 -22.33
C ASN A 152 15.90 3.66 -22.80
N LYS A 153 15.82 2.63 -23.65
CA LYS A 153 16.98 1.84 -24.12
C LYS A 153 17.89 1.29 -23.00
N ARG A 154 17.34 1.06 -21.81
CA ARG A 154 18.05 0.59 -20.61
C ARG A 154 17.57 -0.79 -20.19
N CYS A 155 18.46 -1.55 -19.56
CA CYS A 155 18.12 -2.82 -18.92
C CYS A 155 17.28 -2.60 -17.66
N ILE A 156 16.61 -3.64 -17.21
CA ILE A 156 15.93 -3.62 -15.91
C ILE A 156 17.03 -3.67 -14.84
N ASN A 157 16.84 -2.96 -13.74
CA ASN A 157 17.74 -3.07 -12.61
C ASN A 157 17.72 -4.51 -12.07
N SER A 158 18.88 -5.00 -11.65
CA SER A 158 19.01 -6.32 -11.03
C SER A 158 18.16 -6.41 -9.76
N PHE A 159 18.04 -5.29 -9.05
CA PHE A 159 17.12 -5.07 -7.94
C PHE A 159 16.44 -3.71 -8.08
N ASP A 160 15.11 -3.70 -8.05
CA ASP A 160 14.23 -2.53 -8.02
C ASP A 160 13.28 -2.74 -6.84
N HIS A 161 13.41 -1.92 -5.79
CA HIS A 161 12.50 -1.95 -4.66
C HIS A 161 11.07 -2.22 -5.14
N ALA A 162 10.33 -3.13 -4.51
CA ALA A 162 8.91 -3.32 -4.82
C ALA A 162 8.10 -2.10 -4.32
N ASP A 163 8.31 -0.95 -4.95
CA ASP A 163 7.80 0.36 -4.56
C ASP A 163 6.27 0.37 -4.53
N HIS A 164 5.64 -0.46 -5.37
CA HIS A 164 4.21 -0.68 -5.39
C HIS A 164 3.74 -1.53 -4.20
N ILE A 165 4.48 -2.58 -3.80
CA ILE A 165 4.12 -3.34 -2.58
C ILE A 165 4.23 -2.44 -1.36
N VAL A 166 5.32 -1.67 -1.26
CA VAL A 166 5.48 -0.70 -0.18
C VAL A 166 4.39 0.37 -0.24
N LEU A 167 4.08 0.92 -1.41
CA LEU A 167 2.95 1.84 -1.61
C LEU A 167 1.64 1.27 -1.03
N TYR A 168 1.24 0.09 -1.48
CA TYR A 168 -0.04 -0.50 -1.09
C TYR A 168 -0.06 -0.83 0.41
N MET A 169 1.05 -1.31 0.96
CA MET A 169 1.15 -1.58 2.39
C MET A 169 1.12 -0.29 3.22
N THR A 170 1.89 0.74 2.86
CA THR A 170 2.06 1.93 3.70
C THR A 170 0.97 2.98 3.50
N HIS A 171 0.55 3.25 2.26
CA HIS A 171 -0.48 4.24 1.98
C HIS A 171 -1.87 3.68 2.16
N PHE A 172 -2.14 2.47 1.67
CA PHE A 172 -3.52 1.97 1.62
C PHE A 172 -3.86 1.08 2.80
N LEU A 173 -3.09 0.00 3.02
CA LEU A 173 -3.38 -0.97 4.07
C LEU A 173 -3.16 -0.40 5.47
N ALA A 174 -2.02 0.24 5.74
CA ALA A 174 -1.70 0.78 7.07
C ALA A 174 -2.74 1.81 7.54
N ILE A 175 -3.07 2.76 6.66
CA ILE A 175 -4.08 3.80 6.93
C ILE A 175 -5.45 3.14 7.14
N SER A 176 -5.83 2.19 6.27
CA SER A 176 -7.13 1.52 6.38
C SER A 176 -7.26 0.71 7.67
N CYS A 177 -6.22 -0.02 8.08
CA CYS A 177 -6.19 -0.78 9.32
C CYS A 177 -6.25 0.14 10.55
N PHE A 178 -5.51 1.25 10.54
CA PHE A 178 -5.52 2.20 11.65
C PHE A 178 -6.89 2.88 11.79
N GLU A 179 -7.47 3.34 10.68
CA GLU A 179 -8.82 3.90 10.65
C GLU A 179 -9.88 2.93 11.11
N TRP A 180 -9.77 1.67 10.70
CA TRP A 180 -10.67 0.62 11.15
C TRP A 180 -10.68 0.47 12.66
N LYS A 181 -9.50 0.51 13.30
CA LYS A 181 -9.39 0.40 14.76
C LYS A 181 -10.00 1.60 15.46
N ILE A 182 -9.77 2.80 14.94
CA ILE A 182 -10.37 3.99 15.53
C ILE A 182 -11.90 3.95 15.38
N LEU A 183 -12.42 3.62 14.19
CA LEU A 183 -13.85 3.52 13.94
C LEU A 183 -14.55 2.50 14.86
N ARG A 184 -13.84 1.44 15.27
CA ARG A 184 -14.35 0.46 16.24
C ARG A 184 -14.36 0.99 17.68
N ARG A 185 -13.43 1.87 18.05
CA ARG A 185 -13.29 2.44 19.39
C ARG A 185 -14.15 3.69 19.61
N GLU A 186 -14.45 4.44 18.54
CA GLU A 186 -15.31 5.62 18.61
C GLU A 186 -16.80 5.26 18.67
N LYS A 187 -17.53 5.90 19.60
CA LYS A 187 -19.00 5.84 19.63
C LYS A 187 -19.55 6.62 18.42
N THR A 188 -19.98 5.90 17.39
CA THR A 188 -20.49 6.45 16.12
C THR A 188 -21.83 5.83 15.74
N HIS A 189 -22.63 6.56 14.94
CA HIS A 189 -23.89 6.04 14.41
C HIS A 189 -23.68 4.77 13.57
N LEU A 190 -24.57 3.78 13.70
CA LEU A 190 -24.40 2.45 13.09
C LEU A 190 -24.25 2.51 11.57
N LEU A 191 -25.06 3.34 10.89
CA LEU A 191 -25.00 3.49 9.43
C LEU A 191 -23.64 4.05 8.99
N LYS A 192 -23.18 5.12 9.64
CA LYS A 192 -21.87 5.74 9.38
C LYS A 192 -20.75 4.71 9.55
N ARG A 193 -20.78 3.96 10.66
CA ARG A 193 -19.81 2.89 10.94
C ARG A 193 -19.82 1.82 9.87
N ARG A 194 -20.99 1.36 9.42
CA ARG A 194 -21.11 0.34 8.36
C ARG A 194 -20.58 0.84 7.03
N CYS A 195 -20.98 2.04 6.59
CA CYS A 195 -20.53 2.62 5.32
C CYS A 195 -19.01 2.85 5.29
N LEU A 196 -18.45 3.43 6.35
CA LEU A 196 -17.00 3.66 6.43
C LEU A 196 -16.23 2.33 6.54
N SER A 197 -16.75 1.35 7.27
CA SER A 197 -16.15 0.00 7.30
C SER A 197 -16.20 -0.64 5.91
N ALA A 198 -17.32 -0.57 5.19
CA ALA A 198 -17.41 -1.11 3.83
C ALA A 198 -16.38 -0.47 2.89
N TRP A 199 -16.20 0.85 2.99
CA TRP A 199 -15.17 1.56 2.24
C TRP A 199 -13.75 1.08 2.56
N LEU A 200 -13.41 1.00 3.86
CA LEU A 200 -12.08 0.54 4.30
C LEU A 200 -11.81 -0.90 3.85
N LEU A 201 -12.82 -1.79 3.89
CA LEU A 201 -12.70 -3.15 3.34
C LEU A 201 -12.44 -3.14 1.83
N CYS A 202 -13.15 -2.29 1.09
CA CYS A 202 -12.94 -2.14 -0.35
C CYS A 202 -11.48 -1.71 -0.64
N VAL A 203 -10.98 -0.69 0.05
CA VAL A 203 -9.58 -0.24 -0.11
C VAL A 203 -8.59 -1.34 0.24
N MET A 204 -8.81 -2.08 1.33
CA MET A 204 -7.95 -3.21 1.70
C MET A 204 -7.96 -4.31 0.65
N PHE A 205 -9.13 -4.68 0.14
CA PHE A 205 -9.28 -5.69 -0.91
C PHE A 205 -8.56 -5.28 -2.20
N LEU A 206 -8.82 -4.05 -2.70
CA LEU A 206 -8.17 -3.54 -3.90
C LEU A 206 -6.65 -3.49 -3.76
N SER A 207 -6.15 -3.15 -2.57
CA SER A 207 -4.72 -3.12 -2.30
C SER A 207 -4.09 -4.52 -2.28
N ILE A 208 -4.77 -5.50 -1.67
CA ILE A 208 -4.32 -6.91 -1.67
C ILE A 208 -4.33 -7.46 -3.11
N TYR A 209 -5.36 -7.15 -3.88
CA TYR A 209 -5.46 -7.50 -5.30
C TYR A 209 -4.31 -6.88 -6.12
N ALA A 210 -4.00 -5.60 -5.90
CA ALA A 210 -2.88 -4.93 -6.55
C ALA A 210 -1.53 -5.55 -6.16
N ILE A 211 -1.33 -5.85 -4.86
CA ILE A 211 -0.12 -6.52 -4.37
C ILE A 211 0.04 -7.89 -5.04
N TYR A 212 -1.03 -8.68 -5.19
CA TYR A 212 -0.97 -9.97 -5.88
C TYR A 212 -0.41 -9.84 -7.30
N HIS A 213 -1.03 -9.01 -8.12
CA HIS A 213 -0.60 -8.86 -9.51
C HIS A 213 0.80 -8.24 -9.61
N THR A 214 1.14 -7.33 -8.70
CA THR A 214 2.47 -6.73 -8.66
C THR A 214 3.55 -7.72 -8.26
N ALA A 215 3.30 -8.52 -7.22
CA ALA A 215 4.21 -9.54 -6.75
C ALA A 215 4.36 -10.71 -7.73
N TYR A 216 3.27 -11.10 -8.40
CA TYR A 216 3.26 -12.24 -9.32
C TYR A 216 3.91 -11.93 -10.67
N SER A 217 3.72 -10.71 -11.18
CA SER A 217 4.07 -10.38 -12.57
C SER A 217 5.22 -9.37 -12.71
N PHE A 218 5.45 -8.47 -11.75
CA PHE A 218 6.28 -7.29 -12.00
C PHE A 218 7.55 -7.18 -11.15
N HIS A 219 7.66 -7.91 -10.05
CA HIS A 219 8.81 -7.86 -9.14
C HIS A 219 9.38 -9.26 -8.87
N SER A 220 10.68 -9.32 -8.57
CA SER A 220 11.36 -10.58 -8.25
C SER A 220 11.04 -11.02 -6.81
N ARG A 221 11.37 -12.27 -6.51
CA ARG A 221 11.29 -12.84 -5.15
C ARG A 221 11.88 -11.91 -4.09
N TRP A 222 13.11 -11.45 -4.31
CA TRP A 222 13.82 -10.65 -3.31
C TRP A 222 13.22 -9.25 -3.17
N GLU A 223 12.78 -8.64 -4.26
CA GLU A 223 12.12 -7.33 -4.22
C GLU A 223 10.82 -7.38 -3.44
N ASN A 224 10.04 -8.43 -3.68
CA ASN A 224 8.78 -8.66 -2.98
C ASN A 224 9.00 -8.85 -1.48
N LEU A 225 9.94 -9.72 -1.10
CA LEU A 225 10.23 -10.01 0.31
C LEU A 225 10.83 -8.80 1.04
N VAL A 226 11.82 -8.14 0.44
CA VAL A 226 12.47 -6.96 1.03
C VAL A 226 11.47 -5.81 1.14
N GLY A 227 10.69 -5.53 0.09
CA GLY A 227 9.64 -4.52 0.13
C GLY A 227 8.62 -4.78 1.24
N MET A 228 8.13 -6.02 1.34
CA MET A 228 7.21 -6.40 2.41
C MET A 228 7.83 -6.21 3.80
N VAL A 229 9.03 -6.71 4.04
CA VAL A 229 9.71 -6.61 5.35
C VAL A 229 9.94 -5.15 5.75
N LEU A 230 10.36 -4.30 4.81
CA LEU A 230 10.56 -2.88 5.06
C LEU A 230 9.25 -2.19 5.42
N ALA A 231 8.17 -2.44 4.67
CA ALA A 231 6.86 -1.90 5.00
C ALA A 231 6.33 -2.40 6.36
N GLN A 232 6.63 -3.64 6.74
CA GLN A 232 6.28 -4.17 8.05
C GLN A 232 7.00 -3.46 9.19
N ILE A 233 8.33 -3.41 9.12
CA ILE A 233 9.19 -2.89 10.20
C ILE A 233 9.01 -1.38 10.37
N PHE A 234 8.96 -0.63 9.27
CA PHE A 234 8.97 0.83 9.32
C PHE A 234 7.58 1.47 9.42
N VAL A 235 6.52 0.75 9.07
CA VAL A 235 5.16 1.33 9.05
C VAL A 235 4.13 0.47 9.78
N MET A 236 3.89 -0.76 9.33
CA MET A 236 2.77 -1.56 9.87
C MET A 236 2.92 -1.86 11.36
N LEU A 237 4.10 -2.31 11.79
CA LEU A 237 4.37 -2.63 13.20
C LEU A 237 4.34 -1.38 14.09
N PRO A 238 5.03 -0.26 13.76
CA PRO A 238 4.90 1.00 14.47
C PRO A 238 3.44 1.46 14.64
N LEU A 239 2.64 1.43 13.57
CA LEU A 239 1.23 1.82 13.63
C LEU A 239 0.39 0.84 14.47
N TYR A 240 0.66 -0.45 14.39
CA TYR A 240 0.01 -1.44 15.23
C TYR A 240 0.29 -1.16 16.73
N LEU A 241 1.55 -0.94 17.10
CA LEU A 241 1.95 -0.62 18.48
C LEU A 241 1.30 0.66 18.99
N LEU A 242 1.28 1.71 18.15
CA LEU A 242 0.57 2.96 18.43
C LEU A 242 -0.92 2.70 18.66
N SER A 243 -1.54 1.89 17.80
CA SER A 243 -2.97 1.58 17.89
C SER A 243 -3.35 0.77 19.13
N GLU A 244 -2.41 -0.01 19.67
CA GLU A 244 -2.59 -0.76 20.92
C GLU A 244 -2.14 -0.01 22.17
N ASN A 245 -1.89 1.30 22.05
CA ASN A 245 -1.50 2.16 23.17
C ASN A 245 -0.18 1.72 23.87
N HIS A 246 0.71 0.99 23.19
CA HIS A 246 1.96 0.51 23.79
C HIS A 246 2.93 1.65 24.12
N TRP A 247 2.75 2.82 23.50
CA TRP A 247 3.59 4.00 23.72
C TRP A 247 2.89 5.08 24.56
N ALA A 248 1.78 4.74 25.24
CA ALA A 248 1.05 5.66 26.11
C ALA A 248 1.95 6.32 27.17
N THR A 249 2.88 5.55 27.73
CA THR A 249 3.86 6.02 28.73
C THR A 249 4.86 7.04 28.18
N ARG A 250 4.98 7.17 26.85
CA ARG A 250 5.82 8.15 26.15
C ARG A 250 5.01 9.32 25.59
N GLY A 251 3.74 9.46 26.00
CA GLY A 251 2.85 10.51 25.50
C GLY A 251 2.34 10.29 24.07
N LEU A 252 2.69 9.17 23.41
CA LEU A 252 2.24 8.81 22.07
C LEU A 252 1.22 7.67 22.18
N GLY A 253 0.03 7.99 22.69
CA GLY A 253 -1.06 7.02 22.84
C GLY A 253 -2.10 7.11 21.73
N ILE A 254 -2.88 6.04 21.55
CA ILE A 254 -4.06 6.08 20.66
C ILE A 254 -5.07 7.13 21.13
N ASP A 255 -5.07 7.50 22.41
CA ASP A 255 -5.92 8.54 22.99
C ASP A 255 -5.77 9.91 22.30
N LEU A 256 -4.62 10.18 21.67
CA LEU A 256 -4.39 11.39 20.86
C LEU A 256 -5.19 11.40 19.55
N PHE A 257 -5.67 10.24 19.11
CA PHE A 257 -6.37 10.03 17.84
C PHE A 257 -7.86 9.70 18.05
N LEU A 258 -8.31 9.62 19.30
CA LEU A 258 -9.71 9.37 19.64
C LEU A 258 -10.43 10.66 20.01
N SER A 259 -11.64 10.83 19.49
CA SER A 259 -12.53 11.95 19.83
C SER A 259 -12.95 12.01 21.30
N LYS A 260 -12.87 10.88 22.02
CA LYS A 260 -13.10 10.78 23.46
C LYS A 260 -11.97 9.96 24.09
N PRO A 261 -11.56 10.26 25.34
CA PRO A 261 -10.59 9.43 26.05
C PRO A 261 -11.10 7.99 26.14
N LEU A 262 -10.20 7.01 26.10
CA LEU A 262 -10.51 5.68 26.61
C LEU A 262 -10.91 5.85 28.08
N GLU A 263 -12.20 5.66 28.39
CA GLU A 263 -12.60 5.38 29.77
C GLU A 263 -11.77 4.17 30.21
N LYS A 264 -11.09 4.29 31.35
CA LYS A 264 -10.41 3.13 31.96
C LYS A 264 -11.46 2.05 32.14
N LEU A 265 -11.41 1.02 31.29
CA LEU A 265 -12.06 -0.27 31.53
C LEU A 265 -11.44 -0.89 32.78
#